data_AF-A0A2Z6RT49-F1
#
_entry.id   AF-A0A2Z6RT49-F1
#
_cell.length_a   1.000
_cell.length_b   1.000
_cell.length_c   1.000
_cell.angle_alpha   90.00
_cell.angle_beta   90.00
_cell.angle_gamma   90.00
#
_symmetry.space_group_name_H-M   'P 1'
#
loop_
_entity.id
_entity.type
_entity.pdbx_description
1 polymer ?
#
loop_
_entity_poly.entity_id
_entity_poly.type
_entity_poly.pdbx_seq_one_letter_code
_entity_poly.pdbx_strand_id
1 'polypeptide(L)'
;MKSIIQIVDFYAEKYSAEKINGEYMWKLCSKFLHIIQDTGGLPRVLQYMLTLCFEELNTEGEFFRKISEQDFGNISRLTANKLQSLYGIYNTIRASNKIAWELLYHCVMEKLVAPGDCLDPNNKTDTIENLETETHVILKESKKPGHYYIEMPFLFVVLYNDILRIVPIKQDWEIFVAFYEAFINNMLFEREEKSEVTLEELYRGAHGKNETLNKIVELKKLHVCQSMQQFPCSNITSLHDNKPIKWEEGNDLVVNGKGAPFGDSFVARKILHDPENFNALMITQDKWDYNGKSLTKLEVIKESIKNLKSLVKKSESIINYHDPCCITIIVTTRKYNFDYGQLPEDVLVIDKTNFEKYFGRIFSSRAAFFLDKDINPNFSELAKIKNIVPDIGEVTAGKIAEKRPYYNLNDFLDKHQGIKRQKLDEANIKLDFFPFDL
;
A
#
# COMPACT_ATOMS: atom_id res chain seq x y z
N MET A 1 10.94 14.34 9.71
CA MET A 1 11.41 14.35 8.30
C MET A 1 12.53 15.36 8.07
N LYS A 2 12.34 16.66 8.35
CA LYS A 2 13.37 17.70 8.23
C LYS A 2 14.74 17.31 8.82
N SER A 3 14.76 16.78 10.04
CA SER A 3 16.00 16.31 10.70
C SER A 3 16.68 15.15 9.95
N ILE A 4 15.93 14.23 9.35
CA ILE A 4 16.48 13.13 8.54
C ILE A 4 17.21 13.72 7.34
N ILE A 5 16.58 14.66 6.63
CA ILE A 5 17.19 15.33 5.48
C ILE A 5 18.47 16.06 5.87
N GLN A 6 18.48 16.80 6.99
CA GLN A 6 19.68 17.48 7.48
C GLN A 6 20.82 16.51 7.83
N ILE A 7 20.50 15.36 8.43
CA ILE A 7 21.50 14.32 8.69
C ILE A 7 22.08 13.79 7.38
N VAL A 8 21.25 13.50 6.38
CA VAL A 8 21.74 13.02 5.08
C VAL A 8 22.55 14.11 4.36
N ASP A 9 22.17 15.38 4.46
CA ASP A 9 22.93 16.51 3.91
C ASP A 9 24.33 16.61 4.53
N PHE A 10 24.49 16.33 5.83
CA PHE A 10 25.80 16.24 6.47
C PHE A 10 26.68 15.13 5.85
N TYR A 11 26.11 13.95 5.60
CA TYR A 11 26.84 12.89 4.88
C TYR A 11 27.14 13.28 3.43
N ALA A 12 26.19 13.95 2.76
CA ALA A 12 26.36 14.44 1.40
C ALA A 12 27.52 15.44 1.30
N GLU A 13 27.66 16.34 2.27
CA GLU A 13 28.82 17.22 2.39
C GLU A 13 30.12 16.46 2.63
N LYS A 14 30.12 15.54 3.62
CA LYS A 14 31.29 14.74 3.99
C LYS A 14 31.86 13.92 2.81
N TYR A 15 31.00 13.40 1.95
CA TYR A 15 31.37 12.58 0.79
C TYR A 15 31.32 13.35 -0.53
N SER A 16 31.35 14.69 -0.48
CA SER A 16 31.42 15.55 -1.69
C SER A 16 30.36 15.24 -2.74
N ALA A 17 29.13 14.97 -2.29
CA ALA A 17 28.01 14.66 -3.16
C ALA A 17 27.72 15.81 -4.14
N GLU A 18 27.35 15.45 -5.36
CA GLU A 18 27.06 16.40 -6.43
C GLU A 18 25.88 17.31 -6.08
N LYS A 19 26.00 18.57 -6.49
CA LYS A 19 24.97 19.59 -6.35
C LYS A 19 24.50 20.10 -7.70
N ILE A 20 23.21 20.41 -7.78
CA ILE A 20 22.57 21.10 -8.90
C ILE A 20 21.85 22.33 -8.34
N ASN A 21 22.16 23.51 -8.86
CA ASN A 21 21.58 24.79 -8.41
C ASN A 21 21.69 25.01 -6.88
N GLY A 22 22.79 24.54 -6.26
CA GLY A 22 23.04 24.67 -4.82
C GLY A 22 22.46 23.53 -3.95
N GLU A 23 21.62 22.66 -4.52
CA GLU A 23 20.98 21.54 -3.81
C GLU A 23 21.64 20.20 -4.13
N TYR A 24 21.65 19.29 -3.16
CA TYR A 24 22.21 17.96 -3.37
C TYR A 24 21.35 17.10 -4.30
N MET A 25 21.99 16.47 -5.29
CA MET A 25 21.35 15.60 -6.28
C MET A 25 20.61 14.41 -5.65
N TRP A 26 21.04 13.93 -4.49
CA TRP A 26 20.40 12.80 -3.82
C TRP A 26 18.92 13.07 -3.47
N LYS A 27 18.55 14.34 -3.25
CA LYS A 27 17.17 14.78 -2.99
C LYS A 27 16.24 14.58 -4.20
N LEU A 28 16.79 14.32 -5.38
CA LEU A 28 16.06 13.95 -6.59
C LEU A 28 15.90 12.43 -6.75
N CYS A 29 16.49 11.62 -5.86
CA CYS A 29 16.38 10.17 -5.91
C CYS A 29 15.20 9.70 -5.06
N SER A 30 14.04 9.50 -5.68
CA SER A 30 12.82 9.02 -4.99
C SER A 30 13.06 7.71 -4.25
N LYS A 31 13.79 6.75 -4.84
CA LYS A 31 14.10 5.47 -4.18
C LYS A 31 14.92 5.64 -2.91
N PHE A 32 15.88 6.57 -2.89
CA PHE A 32 16.66 6.85 -1.68
C PHE A 32 15.80 7.55 -0.62
N LEU A 33 14.99 8.54 -1.03
CA LEU A 33 13.99 9.17 -0.18
C LEU A 33 13.01 8.15 0.43
N HIS A 34 12.70 7.07 -0.28
CA HIS A 34 11.87 5.99 0.24
C HIS A 34 12.52 5.30 1.42
N ILE A 35 13.75 4.81 1.22
CA ILE A 35 14.39 3.96 2.22
C ILE A 35 14.76 4.75 3.49
N ILE A 36 15.01 6.06 3.38
CA ILE A 36 15.16 6.91 4.57
C ILE A 36 13.83 7.08 5.31
N GLN A 37 12.68 7.07 4.62
CA GLN A 37 11.36 7.11 5.24
C GLN A 37 11.00 5.78 5.91
N ASP A 38 11.41 4.65 5.34
CA ASP A 38 11.19 3.30 5.90
C ASP A 38 11.82 3.13 7.30
N THR A 39 12.75 4.02 7.68
CA THR A 39 13.33 4.09 9.04
C THR A 39 12.35 4.60 10.10
N GLY A 40 11.22 5.19 9.70
CA GLY A 40 10.22 5.79 10.58
C GLY A 40 10.74 7.00 11.36
N GLY A 41 11.93 7.52 11.03
CA GLY A 41 12.58 8.60 11.76
C GLY A 41 13.27 8.18 13.05
N LEU A 42 13.41 6.88 13.31
CA LEU A 42 14.19 6.39 14.45
C LEU A 42 15.69 6.65 14.22
N PRO A 43 16.36 7.44 15.08
CA PRO A 43 17.75 7.85 14.85
C PRO A 43 18.73 6.69 14.69
N ARG A 44 18.57 5.61 15.46
CA ARG A 44 19.45 4.43 15.38
C ARG A 44 19.25 3.63 14.09
N VAL A 45 18.01 3.50 13.63
CA VAL A 45 17.71 2.81 12.37
C VAL A 45 18.30 3.58 11.20
N LEU A 46 18.09 4.91 11.19
CA LEU A 46 18.70 5.81 10.21
C LEU A 46 20.22 5.70 10.24
N GLN A 47 20.83 5.75 11.43
CA GLN A 47 22.28 5.62 11.58
C GLN A 47 22.82 4.34 10.94
N TYR A 48 22.23 3.17 11.23
CA TYR A 48 22.72 1.91 10.68
C TYR A 48 22.60 1.84 9.15
N MET A 49 21.49 2.34 8.61
CA MET A 49 21.30 2.39 7.17
C MET A 49 22.31 3.35 6.51
N LEU A 50 22.58 4.52 7.09
CA LEU A 50 23.58 5.45 6.55
C LEU A 50 25.01 4.90 6.69
N THR A 51 25.36 4.24 7.81
CA THR A 51 26.64 3.54 7.96
C THR A 51 26.80 2.46 6.87
N LEU A 52 25.78 1.64 6.63
CA LEU A 52 25.79 0.66 5.55
C LEU A 52 26.01 1.35 4.20
N CYS A 53 25.25 2.40 3.90
CA CYS A 53 25.36 3.14 2.63
C CYS A 53 26.75 3.74 2.43
N PHE A 54 27.36 4.34 3.45
CA PHE A 54 28.53 5.22 3.33
C PHE A 54 29.86 4.62 3.80
N GLU A 55 29.84 3.54 4.56
CA GLU A 55 31.03 2.88 5.09
C GLU A 55 31.21 1.45 4.54
N GLU A 56 30.11 0.71 4.32
CA GLU A 56 30.19 -0.68 3.85
C GLU A 56 29.99 -0.82 2.33
N LEU A 57 29.02 -0.08 1.76
CA LEU A 57 28.67 -0.15 0.33
C LEU A 57 29.34 0.94 -0.52
N ASN A 58 29.92 1.95 0.13
CA ASN A 58 30.50 3.12 -0.53
C ASN A 58 31.94 2.87 -0.96
N THR A 59 32.12 2.05 -1.99
CA THR A 59 33.43 1.88 -2.60
C THR A 59 33.90 3.21 -3.18
N GLU A 60 35.06 3.70 -2.72
CA GLU A 60 35.73 4.91 -3.24
C GLU A 60 34.94 6.23 -3.12
N GLY A 61 33.95 6.31 -2.22
CA GLY A 61 33.15 7.54 -2.06
C GLY A 61 32.09 7.75 -3.14
N GLU A 62 31.83 6.73 -3.96
CA GLU A 62 30.98 6.85 -5.15
C GLU A 62 29.47 6.68 -4.91
N PHE A 63 29.03 6.39 -3.68
CA PHE A 63 27.62 6.09 -3.38
C PHE A 63 26.66 7.13 -3.95
N PHE A 64 26.90 8.42 -3.67
CA PHE A 64 26.06 9.50 -4.17
C PHE A 64 26.18 9.71 -5.68
N ARG A 65 27.38 9.51 -6.24
CA ARG A 65 27.63 9.63 -7.68
C ARG A 65 26.86 8.57 -8.48
N LYS A 66 26.72 7.37 -7.91
CA LYS A 66 26.00 6.24 -8.48
C LYS A 66 24.65 6.00 -7.79
N ILE A 67 24.03 7.04 -7.20
CA ILE A 67 22.84 6.85 -6.37
C ILE A 67 21.67 6.21 -7.13
N SER A 68 21.50 6.55 -8.41
CA SER A 68 20.46 5.97 -9.28
C SER A 68 20.67 4.48 -9.59
N GLU A 69 21.91 4.00 -9.46
CA GLU A 69 22.33 2.63 -9.75
C GLU A 69 22.35 1.74 -8.49
N GLN A 70 22.16 2.33 -7.30
CA GLN A 70 22.19 1.59 -6.05
C GLN A 70 21.05 0.58 -5.95
N ASP A 71 21.35 -0.59 -5.38
CA ASP A 71 20.35 -1.59 -5.04
C ASP A 71 19.70 -1.26 -3.69
N PHE A 72 18.70 -0.38 -3.73
CA PHE A 72 17.92 0.01 -2.56
C PHE A 72 17.21 -1.18 -1.88
N GLY A 73 16.83 -2.21 -2.64
CA GLY A 73 16.25 -3.42 -2.07
C GLY A 73 17.27 -4.17 -1.21
N ASN A 74 18.51 -4.26 -1.68
CA ASN A 74 19.61 -4.82 -0.92
C ASN A 74 19.96 -3.97 0.31
N ILE A 75 19.98 -2.63 0.18
CA ILE A 75 20.22 -1.72 1.32
C ILE A 75 19.17 -1.92 2.42
N SER A 76 17.88 -1.93 2.08
CA SER A 76 16.81 -2.16 3.06
C SER A 76 16.93 -3.52 3.72
N ARG A 77 17.25 -4.58 2.95
CA ARG A 77 17.44 -5.94 3.47
C ARG A 77 18.63 -6.03 4.43
N LEU A 78 19.77 -5.47 4.07
CA LEU A 78 20.97 -5.49 4.90
C LEU A 78 20.77 -4.67 6.19
N THR A 79 20.08 -3.52 6.08
CA THR A 79 19.67 -2.73 7.24
C THR A 79 18.77 -3.55 8.18
N ALA A 80 17.72 -4.19 7.65
CA ALA A 80 16.83 -5.03 8.43
C ALA A 80 17.58 -6.19 9.11
N ASN A 81 18.48 -6.87 8.40
CA ASN A 81 19.32 -7.93 8.97
C ASN A 81 20.23 -7.43 10.11
N LYS A 82 20.77 -6.22 9.99
CA LYS A 82 21.58 -5.60 11.04
C LYS A 82 20.73 -5.32 12.29
N LEU A 83 19.54 -4.75 12.12
CA LEU A 83 18.58 -4.54 13.22
C LEU A 83 18.22 -5.86 13.89
N GLN A 84 17.90 -6.88 13.10
CA GLN A 84 17.62 -8.22 13.59
C GLN A 84 18.77 -8.77 14.44
N SER A 85 20.00 -8.66 13.97
CA SER A 85 21.17 -9.16 14.71
C SER A 85 21.43 -8.42 16.01
N LEU A 86 21.14 -7.13 16.08
CA LEU A 86 21.42 -6.30 17.26
C LEU A 86 20.36 -6.44 18.33
N TYR A 87 19.09 -6.48 17.93
CA TYR A 87 17.95 -6.48 18.85
C TYR A 87 17.34 -7.87 19.05
N GLY A 88 17.79 -8.89 18.31
CA GLY A 88 17.30 -10.26 18.46
C GLY A 88 15.81 -10.43 18.10
N ILE A 89 15.28 -9.58 17.22
CA ILE A 89 13.84 -9.37 16.99
C ILE A 89 13.11 -10.68 16.66
N TYR A 90 13.68 -11.56 15.83
CA TYR A 90 13.08 -12.86 15.50
C TYR A 90 12.92 -13.76 16.72
N ASN A 91 13.80 -13.70 17.70
CA ASN A 91 13.65 -14.48 18.92
C ASN A 91 12.50 -13.92 19.75
N THR A 92 12.39 -12.60 19.87
CA THR A 92 11.26 -11.93 20.52
C THR A 92 9.93 -12.28 19.86
N ILE A 93 9.83 -12.18 18.52
CA ILE A 93 8.61 -12.53 17.78
C ILE A 93 8.25 -14.02 17.97
N ARG A 94 9.24 -14.93 17.94
CA ARG A 94 8.98 -16.36 18.11
C ARG A 94 8.57 -16.71 19.53
N ALA A 95 9.18 -16.08 20.53
CA ALA A 95 8.86 -16.28 21.94
C ALA A 95 7.46 -15.74 22.28
N SER A 96 7.10 -14.59 21.68
CA SER A 96 5.85 -13.87 21.96
C SER A 96 5.05 -13.61 20.69
N ASN A 97 4.75 -14.69 19.95
CA ASN A 97 4.05 -14.63 18.66
C ASN A 97 2.73 -13.85 18.74
N LYS A 98 1.97 -14.07 19.83
CA LYS A 98 0.71 -13.37 20.12
C LYS A 98 0.90 -11.86 20.19
N ILE A 99 1.88 -11.38 20.97
CA ILE A 99 2.15 -9.93 21.13
C ILE A 99 2.58 -9.31 19.80
N ALA A 100 3.40 -10.02 19.03
CA ALA A 100 3.82 -9.53 17.72
C ALA A 100 2.62 -9.35 16.77
N TRP A 101 1.65 -10.28 16.79
CA TRP A 101 0.38 -10.14 16.10
C TRP A 101 -0.46 -8.98 16.63
N GLU A 102 -0.58 -8.81 17.96
CA GLU A 102 -1.30 -7.69 18.55
C GLU A 102 -0.72 -6.34 18.13
N LEU A 103 0.61 -6.19 18.17
CA LEU A 103 1.26 -4.94 17.77
C LEU A 103 0.89 -4.57 16.32
N LEU A 104 0.94 -5.55 15.40
CA LEU A 104 0.57 -5.32 14.01
C LEU A 104 -0.92 -5.07 13.84
N TYR A 105 -1.77 -5.79 14.56
CA TYR A 105 -3.21 -5.55 14.59
C TYR A 105 -3.50 -4.09 14.98
N HIS A 106 -2.94 -3.62 16.09
CA HIS A 106 -3.12 -2.25 16.55
C HIS A 106 -2.58 -1.23 15.55
N CYS A 107 -1.42 -1.50 14.96
CA CYS A 107 -0.81 -0.66 13.93
C CYS A 107 -1.68 -0.52 12.67
N VAL A 108 -2.13 -1.64 12.11
CA VAL A 108 -2.83 -1.68 10.80
C VAL A 108 -4.31 -1.34 10.95
N MET A 109 -4.91 -1.73 12.07
CA MET A 109 -6.31 -1.43 12.37
C MET A 109 -6.50 -0.06 13.02
N GLU A 110 -5.41 0.67 13.28
CA GLU A 110 -5.37 1.99 13.92
C GLU A 110 -6.13 2.03 15.25
N LYS A 111 -5.99 0.97 16.07
CA LYS A 111 -6.65 0.88 17.36
C LYS A 111 -5.91 1.76 18.37
N LEU A 112 -6.68 2.61 19.05
CA LEU A 112 -6.15 3.48 20.10
C LEU A 112 -5.76 2.66 21.34
N VAL A 113 -4.64 3.05 21.96
CA VAL A 113 -4.15 2.48 23.21
C VAL A 113 -3.79 3.56 24.21
N ALA A 114 -3.86 3.24 25.50
CA ALA A 114 -3.27 4.00 26.58
C ALA A 114 -1.92 3.37 27.01
N PRO A 115 -0.98 4.15 27.59
CA PRO A 115 0.35 3.63 27.98
C PRO A 115 0.32 2.42 28.92
N GLY A 116 -0.69 2.36 29.80
CA GLY A 116 -0.87 1.27 30.76
C GLY A 116 -1.62 0.04 30.21
N ASP A 117 -2.08 0.06 28.97
CA ASP A 117 -2.78 -1.09 28.38
C ASP A 117 -1.80 -2.25 28.20
N CYS A 118 -2.24 -3.48 28.51
CA CYS A 118 -1.47 -4.70 28.25
C CYS A 118 -2.00 -5.40 27.00
N LEU A 119 -1.11 -5.67 26.04
CA LEU A 119 -1.49 -6.39 24.81
C LEU A 119 -1.63 -7.90 25.04
N ASP A 120 -0.90 -8.47 26.01
CA ASP A 120 -1.17 -9.82 26.48
C ASP A 120 -1.88 -9.80 27.84
N PRO A 121 -3.17 -10.20 27.91
CA PRO A 121 -3.88 -10.33 29.18
C PRO A 121 -3.21 -11.29 30.17
N ASN A 122 -2.41 -12.24 29.65
CA ASN A 122 -1.71 -13.23 30.47
C ASN A 122 -0.35 -12.74 30.98
N ASN A 123 0.17 -11.64 30.43
CA ASN A 123 1.43 -11.05 30.87
C ASN A 123 1.29 -9.54 31.14
N LYS A 124 1.12 -9.20 32.42
CA LYS A 124 0.92 -7.82 32.87
C LYS A 124 2.16 -6.93 32.73
N THR A 125 3.32 -7.48 32.38
CA THR A 125 4.53 -6.68 32.13
C THR A 125 4.56 -6.10 30.73
N ASP A 126 3.77 -6.62 29.79
CA ASP A 126 3.80 -6.20 28.39
C ASP A 126 2.83 -5.03 28.17
N THR A 127 3.03 -3.98 28.97
CA THR A 127 2.33 -2.71 28.81
C THR A 127 2.84 -2.00 27.56
N ILE A 128 1.99 -1.16 26.98
CA ILE A 128 2.36 -0.33 25.83
C ILE A 128 3.60 0.53 26.12
N GLU A 129 3.69 1.09 27.33
CA GLU A 129 4.87 1.86 27.76
C GLU A 129 6.15 1.01 27.72
N ASN A 130 6.11 -0.22 28.24
CA ASN A 130 7.28 -1.11 28.22
C ASN A 130 7.64 -1.52 26.79
N LEU A 131 6.66 -1.85 25.96
CA LEU A 131 6.88 -2.23 24.56
C LEU A 131 7.45 -1.09 23.72
N GLU A 132 7.11 0.17 24.02
CA GLU A 132 7.75 1.32 23.37
C GLU A 132 9.25 1.41 23.73
N THR A 133 9.63 1.10 24.98
CA THR A 133 11.05 1.11 25.38
C THR A 133 11.90 0.07 24.66
N GLU A 134 11.28 -0.98 24.10
CA GLU A 134 11.97 -1.97 23.25
C GLU A 134 12.33 -1.43 21.85
N THR A 135 11.99 -0.18 21.53
CA THR A 135 12.42 0.61 20.34
C THR A 135 11.88 0.18 18.98
N HIS A 136 11.00 -0.82 18.92
CA HIS A 136 10.42 -1.32 17.67
C HIS A 136 9.16 -0.56 17.21
N VAL A 137 8.53 0.15 18.14
CA VAL A 137 7.29 0.90 17.92
C VAL A 137 7.41 2.33 18.45
N ILE A 138 6.55 3.20 17.94
CA ILE A 138 6.48 4.62 18.28
C ILE A 138 5.04 4.91 18.68
N LEU A 139 4.84 5.54 19.84
CA LEU A 139 3.51 6.03 20.22
C LEU A 139 3.28 7.41 19.63
N LYS A 140 2.26 7.51 18.77
CA LYS A 140 1.83 8.77 18.19
C LYS A 140 0.55 9.24 18.82
N GLU A 141 0.58 10.44 19.37
CA GLU A 141 -0.57 11.04 20.04
C GLU A 141 -1.79 11.10 19.09
N SER A 142 -2.94 10.69 19.61
CA SER A 142 -4.22 10.81 18.91
C SER A 142 -4.92 12.12 19.26
N LYS A 143 -6.03 12.43 18.58
CA LYS A 143 -6.88 13.57 18.96
C LYS A 143 -7.54 13.38 20.33
N LYS A 144 -7.59 12.14 20.84
CA LYS A 144 -8.14 11.82 22.15
C LYS A 144 -7.01 11.88 23.19
N PRO A 145 -7.07 12.78 24.18
CA PRO A 145 -6.02 12.90 25.19
C PRO A 145 -5.73 11.58 25.90
N GLY A 146 -4.44 11.31 26.13
CA GLY A 146 -3.97 10.09 26.79
C GLY A 146 -4.13 8.80 25.97
N HIS A 147 -4.51 8.91 24.68
CA HIS A 147 -4.60 7.77 23.78
C HIS A 147 -3.69 7.97 22.57
N TYR A 148 -3.08 6.88 22.14
CA TYR A 148 -2.03 6.87 21.13
C TYR A 148 -2.34 5.84 20.05
N TYR A 149 -1.83 6.10 18.86
CA TYR A 149 -1.66 5.09 17.83
C TYR A 149 -0.30 4.45 17.98
N ILE A 150 -0.22 3.14 17.80
CA ILE A 150 1.06 2.45 17.64
C ILE A 150 1.49 2.59 16.19
N GLU A 151 2.67 3.17 15.94
CA GLU A 151 3.30 3.19 14.62
C GLU A 151 4.54 2.30 14.64
N MET A 152 4.70 1.45 13.63
CA MET A 152 5.88 0.62 13.46
C MET A 152 6.59 1.03 12.17
N PRO A 153 7.88 1.42 12.23
CA PRO A 153 8.64 1.72 11.02
C PRO A 153 8.64 0.53 10.07
N PHE A 154 8.60 0.82 8.77
CA PHE A 154 8.37 -0.22 7.78
C PHE A 154 9.46 -1.31 7.79
N LEU A 155 10.71 -0.96 8.10
CA LEU A 155 11.79 -1.95 8.25
C LEU A 155 11.51 -3.00 9.33
N PHE A 156 10.82 -2.66 10.43
CA PHE A 156 10.41 -3.64 11.44
C PHE A 156 9.23 -4.48 10.97
N VAL A 157 8.29 -3.89 10.24
CA VAL A 157 7.19 -4.63 9.60
C VAL A 157 7.74 -5.71 8.68
N VAL A 158 8.84 -5.43 7.96
CA VAL A 158 9.54 -6.44 7.16
C VAL A 158 10.02 -7.61 8.01
N LEU A 159 10.66 -7.33 9.14
CA LEU A 159 11.17 -8.36 10.05
C LEU A 159 10.05 -9.16 10.71
N TYR A 160 8.96 -8.51 11.09
CA TYR A 160 7.78 -9.18 11.64
C TYR A 160 7.18 -10.12 10.60
N ASN A 161 7.02 -9.63 9.38
CA ASN A 161 6.46 -10.41 8.29
C ASN A 161 7.33 -11.62 7.88
N ASP A 162 8.66 -11.53 8.01
CA ASP A 162 9.55 -12.66 7.75
C ASP A 162 9.29 -13.86 8.69
N ILE A 163 8.75 -13.60 9.88
CA ILE A 163 8.36 -14.64 10.85
C ILE A 163 6.87 -14.97 10.76
N LEU A 164 6.01 -13.96 10.72
CA LEU A 164 4.56 -14.10 10.81
C LEU A 164 3.89 -14.41 9.46
N ARG A 165 4.59 -14.21 8.34
CA ARG A 165 4.15 -14.53 6.96
C ARG A 165 2.80 -13.91 6.59
N ILE A 166 2.70 -12.60 6.80
CA ILE A 166 1.47 -11.82 6.72
C ILE A 166 1.14 -11.44 5.27
N VAL A 167 2.08 -10.76 4.61
CA VAL A 167 1.99 -10.30 3.23
C VAL A 167 3.32 -10.56 2.52
N PRO A 168 3.35 -10.96 1.25
CA PRO A 168 4.60 -11.11 0.52
C PRO A 168 5.18 -9.72 0.20
N ILE A 169 6.31 -9.38 0.81
CA ILE A 169 6.93 -8.05 0.71
C ILE A 169 7.61 -7.78 -0.64
N LYS A 170 7.93 -8.85 -1.40
CA LYS A 170 8.69 -8.80 -2.65
C LYS A 170 7.86 -9.06 -3.90
N GLN A 171 6.54 -8.94 -3.84
CA GLN A 171 5.67 -9.40 -4.93
C GLN A 171 4.84 -8.29 -5.56
N ASP A 172 4.31 -8.66 -6.73
CA ASP A 172 3.37 -7.91 -7.55
C ASP A 172 2.27 -7.26 -6.70
N TRP A 173 1.82 -6.07 -7.10
CA TRP A 173 0.77 -5.31 -6.42
C TRP A 173 -0.50 -6.16 -6.24
N GLU A 174 -0.87 -6.93 -7.26
CA GLU A 174 -2.05 -7.81 -7.24
C GLU A 174 -1.95 -8.82 -6.08
N ILE A 175 -0.74 -9.38 -5.88
CA ILE A 175 -0.51 -10.34 -4.80
C ILE A 175 -0.49 -9.63 -3.45
N PHE A 176 0.10 -8.43 -3.36
CA PHE A 176 0.07 -7.65 -2.12
C PHE A 176 -1.38 -7.36 -1.67
N VAL A 177 -2.25 -6.91 -2.58
CA VAL A 177 -3.65 -6.60 -2.27
C VAL A 177 -4.40 -7.83 -1.79
N ALA A 178 -4.24 -8.97 -2.48
CA ALA A 178 -4.83 -10.24 -2.10
C ALA A 178 -4.42 -10.70 -0.68
N PHE A 179 -3.13 -10.63 -0.36
CA PHE A 179 -2.66 -10.98 0.99
C PHE A 179 -3.08 -9.96 2.04
N TYR A 180 -3.16 -8.68 1.69
CA TYR A 180 -3.66 -7.66 2.60
C TYR A 180 -5.14 -7.90 2.94
N GLU A 181 -5.97 -8.22 1.94
CA GLU A 181 -7.39 -8.55 2.16
C GLU A 181 -7.54 -9.78 3.07
N ALA A 182 -6.80 -10.85 2.80
CA ALA A 182 -6.80 -12.04 3.66
C ALA A 182 -6.33 -11.72 5.10
N PHE A 183 -5.32 -10.86 5.25
CA PHE A 183 -4.84 -10.41 6.54
C PHE A 183 -5.93 -9.67 7.34
N ILE A 184 -6.61 -8.69 6.74
CA ILE A 184 -7.68 -7.94 7.41
C ILE A 184 -8.86 -8.84 7.75
N ASN A 185 -9.26 -9.71 6.82
CA ASN A 185 -10.28 -10.72 7.07
C ASN A 185 -9.93 -11.57 8.29
N ASN A 186 -8.69 -12.10 8.36
CA ASN A 186 -8.28 -12.98 9.44
C ASN A 186 -8.13 -12.24 10.78
N MET A 187 -7.76 -10.96 10.77
CA MET A 187 -7.81 -10.12 11.97
C MET A 187 -9.24 -9.96 12.50
N LEU A 188 -10.21 -9.71 11.63
CA LEU A 188 -11.61 -9.61 12.03
C LEU A 188 -12.14 -10.97 12.54
N PHE A 189 -11.86 -12.05 11.80
CA PHE A 189 -12.36 -13.38 12.11
C PHE A 189 -11.72 -14.02 13.36
N GLU A 190 -10.40 -14.09 13.41
CA GLU A 190 -9.67 -14.82 14.45
C GLU A 190 -9.44 -13.97 15.70
N ARG A 191 -9.20 -12.67 15.53
CA ARG A 191 -8.81 -11.79 16.65
C ARG A 191 -9.95 -10.99 17.24
N GLU A 192 -10.83 -10.42 16.41
CA GLU A 192 -12.05 -9.75 16.88
C GLU A 192 -13.22 -10.73 17.11
N GLU A 193 -13.04 -12.02 16.80
CA GLU A 193 -14.06 -13.06 16.92
C GLU A 193 -15.35 -12.73 16.13
N LYS A 194 -15.22 -11.99 15.03
CA LYS A 194 -16.33 -11.61 14.16
C LYS A 194 -16.51 -12.64 13.04
N SER A 195 -17.55 -13.47 13.14
CA SER A 195 -17.97 -14.36 12.05
C SER A 195 -18.75 -13.64 10.95
N GLU A 196 -19.19 -12.39 11.19
CA GLU A 196 -20.06 -11.63 10.30
C GLU A 196 -19.64 -10.15 10.35
N VAL A 197 -19.51 -9.53 9.18
CA VAL A 197 -19.13 -8.11 9.06
C VAL A 197 -19.86 -7.46 7.90
N THR A 198 -20.04 -6.14 7.94
CA THR A 198 -20.47 -5.38 6.76
C THR A 198 -19.32 -5.26 5.75
N LEU A 199 -19.65 -5.01 4.49
CA LEU A 199 -18.62 -4.68 3.49
C LEU A 199 -17.92 -3.36 3.80
N GLU A 200 -18.57 -2.41 4.49
CA GLU A 200 -17.92 -1.20 5.01
C GLU A 200 -16.82 -1.52 6.03
N GLU A 201 -17.05 -2.50 6.91
CA GLU A 201 -16.04 -2.93 7.89
C GLU A 201 -14.89 -3.70 7.22
N LEU A 202 -15.18 -4.51 6.20
CA LEU A 202 -14.15 -5.28 5.48
C LEU A 202 -13.32 -4.39 4.54
N TYR A 203 -13.96 -3.49 3.79
CA TYR A 203 -13.34 -2.56 2.83
C TYR A 203 -13.34 -1.13 3.37
N ARG A 204 -12.70 -0.94 4.52
CA ARG A 204 -12.75 0.31 5.29
C ARG A 204 -12.48 1.56 4.46
N GLY A 205 -13.45 2.46 4.43
CA GLY A 205 -13.36 3.73 3.73
C GLY A 205 -13.54 3.65 2.22
N ALA A 206 -13.84 2.48 1.66
CA ALA A 206 -14.18 2.32 0.25
C ALA A 206 -15.36 3.21 -0.16
N HIS A 207 -15.31 3.72 -1.38
CA HIS A 207 -16.41 4.46 -1.99
C HIS A 207 -17.35 3.49 -2.69
N GLY A 208 -18.65 3.63 -2.45
CA GLY A 208 -19.68 2.77 -3.03
C GLY A 208 -21.05 3.20 -2.52
N LYS A 209 -22.09 2.50 -2.98
CA LYS A 209 -23.44 2.75 -2.48
C LYS A 209 -23.64 2.14 -1.10
N ASN A 210 -24.44 2.81 -0.26
CA ASN A 210 -24.70 2.38 1.11
C ASN A 210 -25.39 1.02 1.14
N GLU A 211 -26.27 0.75 0.18
CA GLU A 211 -26.95 -0.52 0.00
C GLU A 211 -25.96 -1.68 -0.10
N THR A 212 -24.86 -1.50 -0.87
CA THR A 212 -23.80 -2.50 -1.01
C THR A 212 -22.87 -2.52 0.20
N LEU A 213 -22.43 -1.37 0.69
CA LEU A 213 -21.54 -1.27 1.85
C LEU A 213 -22.16 -1.89 3.12
N ASN A 214 -23.49 -1.80 3.27
CA ASN A 214 -24.21 -2.36 4.41
C ASN A 214 -24.52 -3.87 4.28
N LYS A 215 -24.20 -4.51 3.14
CA LYS A 215 -24.35 -5.97 3.01
C LYS A 215 -23.47 -6.66 4.05
N ILE A 216 -24.07 -7.58 4.80
CA ILE A 216 -23.37 -8.39 5.81
C ILE A 216 -22.89 -9.67 5.15
N VAL A 217 -21.62 -9.99 5.31
CA VAL A 217 -21.01 -11.22 4.78
C VAL A 217 -20.48 -12.10 5.91
N GLU A 218 -20.57 -13.41 5.70
CA GLU A 218 -19.92 -14.39 6.58
C GLU A 218 -18.39 -14.35 6.34
N LEU A 219 -17.64 -14.28 7.44
CA LEU A 219 -16.20 -14.42 7.46
C LEU A 219 -15.80 -15.84 7.80
N LYS A 220 -14.78 -16.33 7.11
CA LYS A 220 -14.03 -17.54 7.44
C LYS A 220 -12.56 -17.22 7.43
N LYS A 221 -11.74 -18.06 8.05
CA LYS A 221 -10.29 -17.96 7.89
C LYS A 221 -9.94 -18.11 6.41
N LEU A 222 -9.23 -17.12 5.87
CA LEU A 222 -8.78 -17.11 4.49
C LEU A 222 -7.34 -17.54 4.36
N HIS A 223 -7.10 -18.34 3.33
CA HIS A 223 -5.79 -18.63 2.76
C HIS A 223 -5.68 -17.94 1.40
N VAL A 224 -4.47 -17.51 1.04
CA VAL A 224 -4.22 -16.97 -0.29
C VAL A 224 -3.57 -18.03 -1.15
N CYS A 225 -4.11 -18.24 -2.34
CA CYS A 225 -3.55 -19.14 -3.34
C CYS A 225 -3.46 -18.43 -4.70
N GLN A 226 -2.42 -18.77 -5.47
CA GLN A 226 -2.29 -18.32 -6.86
C GLN A 226 -2.79 -19.43 -7.78
N SER A 227 -3.66 -19.09 -8.71
CA SER A 227 -4.20 -20.04 -9.69
C SER A 227 -3.24 -20.20 -10.88
N MET A 228 -3.03 -21.44 -11.32
CA MET A 228 -2.35 -21.72 -12.60
C MET A 228 -3.21 -21.35 -13.81
N GLN A 229 -4.53 -21.50 -13.68
CA GLN A 229 -5.49 -21.27 -14.75
C GLN A 229 -6.13 -19.88 -14.64
N GLN A 230 -6.64 -19.39 -15.76
CA GLN A 230 -7.42 -18.15 -15.83
C GLN A 230 -8.88 -18.43 -15.50
N PHE A 231 -9.33 -18.00 -14.33
CA PHE A 231 -10.73 -18.03 -13.93
C PHE A 231 -11.56 -17.01 -14.73
N PRO A 232 -12.83 -17.27 -15.06
CA PRO A 232 -13.62 -18.46 -14.77
C PRO A 232 -13.14 -19.72 -15.51
N CYS A 233 -13.01 -20.82 -14.79
CA CYS A 233 -12.65 -22.16 -15.30
C CYS A 233 -13.23 -23.22 -14.36
N SER A 234 -13.66 -24.37 -14.89
CA SER A 234 -14.32 -25.42 -14.10
C SER A 234 -13.39 -26.09 -13.09
N ASN A 235 -12.09 -26.13 -13.37
CA ASN A 235 -11.08 -26.62 -12.45
C ASN A 235 -9.96 -25.58 -12.36
N ILE A 236 -9.70 -25.08 -11.15
CA ILE A 236 -8.53 -24.26 -10.85
C ILE A 236 -7.62 -25.01 -9.88
N THR A 237 -6.32 -24.92 -10.11
CA THR A 237 -5.28 -25.56 -9.28
C THR A 237 -4.27 -24.55 -8.80
N SER A 238 -3.75 -24.77 -7.60
CA SER A 238 -2.71 -23.95 -6.98
C SER A 238 -1.41 -24.03 -7.76
N LEU A 239 -0.83 -22.87 -8.06
CA LEU A 239 0.49 -22.73 -8.69
C LEU A 239 1.62 -23.31 -7.82
N HIS A 240 1.41 -23.41 -6.50
CA HIS A 240 2.44 -23.86 -5.57
C HIS A 240 2.56 -25.39 -5.52
N ASP A 241 1.43 -26.11 -5.48
CA ASP A 241 1.43 -27.56 -5.25
C ASP A 241 0.54 -28.37 -6.22
N ASN A 242 0.00 -27.72 -7.26
CA ASN A 242 -0.87 -28.31 -8.28
C ASN A 242 -2.15 -28.95 -7.73
N LYS A 243 -2.54 -28.68 -6.47
CA LYS A 243 -3.77 -29.22 -5.90
C LYS A 243 -4.98 -28.41 -6.34
N PRO A 244 -6.17 -29.04 -6.45
CA PRO A 244 -7.42 -28.33 -6.71
C PRO A 244 -7.69 -27.28 -5.64
N ILE A 245 -8.08 -26.07 -6.07
CA ILE A 245 -8.53 -25.00 -5.18
C ILE A 245 -10.06 -25.08 -5.11
N LYS A 246 -10.61 -25.18 -3.89
CA LYS A 246 -12.05 -25.25 -3.66
C LYS A 246 -12.61 -23.88 -3.32
N TRP A 247 -12.47 -22.95 -4.26
CA TRP A 247 -12.78 -21.54 -4.08
C TRP A 247 -14.25 -21.30 -3.68
N GLU A 248 -15.17 -22.19 -4.06
CA GLU A 248 -16.59 -22.13 -3.71
C GLU A 248 -16.85 -22.29 -2.20
N GLU A 249 -15.94 -22.94 -1.47
CA GLU A 249 -16.07 -23.12 -0.02
C GLU A 249 -15.86 -21.79 0.75
N GLY A 250 -15.25 -20.78 0.11
CA GLY A 250 -15.02 -19.45 0.67
C GLY A 250 -13.86 -19.37 1.66
N ASN A 251 -12.97 -20.38 1.67
CA ASN A 251 -11.77 -20.40 2.52
C ASN A 251 -10.51 -19.91 1.78
N ASP A 252 -10.58 -19.76 0.46
CA ASP A 252 -9.47 -19.39 -0.39
C ASP A 252 -9.75 -18.07 -1.10
N LEU A 253 -8.86 -17.09 -0.89
CA LEU A 253 -8.74 -15.92 -1.74
C LEU A 253 -7.78 -16.28 -2.89
N VAL A 254 -8.32 -16.28 -4.10
CA VAL A 254 -7.63 -16.75 -5.30
C VAL A 254 -7.06 -15.57 -6.06
N VAL A 255 -5.74 -15.47 -6.16
CA VAL A 255 -5.07 -14.62 -7.16
C VAL A 255 -5.18 -15.31 -8.51
N ASN A 256 -5.78 -14.63 -9.47
CA ASN A 256 -6.13 -15.21 -10.76
C ASN A 256 -4.91 -15.41 -11.66
N GLY A 257 -5.01 -16.31 -12.63
CA GLY A 257 -3.96 -16.51 -13.62
C GLY A 257 -3.77 -15.25 -14.49
N LYS A 258 -2.50 -14.87 -14.72
CA LYS A 258 -2.15 -13.69 -15.52
C LYS A 258 -2.90 -13.66 -16.85
N GLY A 259 -3.54 -12.52 -17.17
CA GLY A 259 -4.28 -12.31 -18.41
C GLY A 259 -5.71 -12.87 -18.42
N ALA A 260 -6.24 -13.26 -17.25
CA ALA A 260 -7.60 -13.74 -17.14
C ALA A 260 -8.65 -12.71 -17.62
N PRO A 261 -9.76 -13.17 -18.20
CA PRO A 261 -10.87 -12.30 -18.59
C PRO A 261 -11.78 -11.95 -17.38
N PHE A 262 -11.25 -11.97 -16.16
CA PHE A 262 -11.97 -11.74 -14.90
C PHE A 262 -11.08 -10.95 -13.94
N GLY A 263 -11.55 -10.66 -12.73
CA GLY A 263 -10.79 -9.94 -11.71
C GLY A 263 -9.42 -10.56 -11.41
N ASP A 264 -8.54 -9.73 -10.88
CA ASP A 264 -7.15 -10.06 -10.58
C ASP A 264 -7.06 -10.96 -9.34
N SER A 265 -8.01 -10.82 -8.41
CA SER A 265 -8.27 -11.82 -7.38
C SER A 265 -9.75 -11.91 -7.01
N PHE A 266 -10.16 -13.00 -6.36
CA PHE A 266 -11.54 -13.19 -5.94
C PHE A 266 -11.69 -14.14 -4.74
N VAL A 267 -12.82 -14.01 -4.03
CA VAL A 267 -13.23 -14.91 -2.95
C VAL A 267 -14.75 -15.08 -2.94
N ALA A 268 -15.23 -16.30 -2.71
CA ALA A 268 -16.65 -16.57 -2.53
C ALA A 268 -17.07 -16.28 -1.09
N ARG A 269 -18.18 -15.56 -0.92
CA ARG A 269 -18.75 -15.22 0.39
C ARG A 269 -20.25 -15.46 0.40
N LYS A 270 -20.78 -15.75 1.58
CA LYS A 270 -22.22 -15.79 1.81
C LYS A 270 -22.70 -14.41 2.24
N ILE A 271 -23.72 -13.87 1.58
CA ILE A 271 -24.39 -12.64 2.02
C ILE A 271 -25.53 -13.04 2.95
N LEU A 272 -25.55 -12.47 4.15
CA LEU A 272 -26.60 -12.71 5.13
C LEU A 272 -27.81 -11.83 4.83
N HIS A 273 -29.00 -12.39 5.09
CA HIS A 273 -30.28 -11.71 4.92
C HIS A 273 -30.61 -11.24 3.49
N ASP A 274 -29.92 -11.76 2.48
CA ASP A 274 -30.25 -11.58 1.06
C ASP A 274 -30.88 -12.90 0.53
N PRO A 275 -32.22 -13.02 0.50
CA PRO A 275 -32.90 -14.24 0.08
C PRO A 275 -32.72 -14.53 -1.42
N GLU A 276 -32.31 -13.53 -2.21
CA GLU A 276 -32.10 -13.66 -3.66
C GLU A 276 -30.63 -14.00 -3.97
N ASN A 277 -29.68 -13.51 -3.17
CA ASN A 277 -28.24 -13.65 -3.41
C ASN A 277 -27.49 -14.25 -2.21
N PHE A 278 -27.78 -15.51 -1.90
CA PHE A 278 -27.16 -16.19 -0.75
C PHE A 278 -25.63 -16.28 -0.86
N ASN A 279 -25.09 -16.40 -2.08
CA ASN A 279 -23.65 -16.44 -2.32
C ASN A 279 -23.26 -15.32 -3.29
N ALA A 280 -22.12 -14.68 -3.01
CA ALA A 280 -21.56 -13.63 -3.84
C ALA A 280 -20.05 -13.83 -4.05
N LEU A 281 -19.58 -13.42 -5.23
CA LEU A 281 -18.15 -13.31 -5.52
C LEU A 281 -17.69 -11.89 -5.23
N MET A 282 -16.76 -11.76 -4.30
CA MET A 282 -16.00 -10.53 -4.12
C MET A 282 -14.84 -10.57 -5.11
N ILE A 283 -14.78 -9.59 -6.00
CA ILE A 283 -13.88 -9.61 -7.15
C ILE A 283 -13.01 -8.35 -7.10
N THR A 284 -11.74 -8.53 -6.77
CA THR A 284 -10.79 -7.44 -6.70
C THR A 284 -10.17 -7.21 -8.07
N GLN A 285 -10.15 -5.95 -8.49
CA GLN A 285 -9.56 -5.49 -9.74
C GLN A 285 -8.59 -4.34 -9.46
N ASP A 286 -7.32 -4.61 -9.70
CA ASP A 286 -6.21 -3.71 -9.47
C ASP A 286 -5.98 -2.81 -10.69
N LYS A 287 -5.96 -1.49 -10.47
CA LYS A 287 -5.74 -0.48 -11.51
C LYS A 287 -4.55 0.41 -11.18
N TRP A 288 -3.41 0.07 -11.76
CA TRP A 288 -2.16 0.76 -11.51
C TRP A 288 -1.95 2.02 -12.36
N ASP A 289 -1.37 3.06 -11.76
CA ASP A 289 -0.94 4.27 -12.43
C ASP A 289 0.46 4.13 -13.05
N TYR A 290 0.53 3.56 -14.25
CA TYR A 290 1.79 3.47 -15.00
C TYR A 290 2.24 4.81 -15.60
N ASN A 291 1.33 5.74 -15.85
CA ASN A 291 1.60 6.85 -16.77
C ASN A 291 0.83 8.15 -16.43
N GLY A 292 0.21 8.26 -15.26
CA GLY A 292 -0.65 9.39 -14.92
C GLY A 292 -2.04 9.36 -15.56
N LYS A 293 -2.48 8.23 -16.12
CA LYS A 293 -3.80 8.14 -16.78
C LYS A 293 -4.88 8.03 -15.73
N SER A 294 -5.86 8.94 -15.76
CA SER A 294 -7.01 8.87 -14.86
C SER A 294 -7.91 7.68 -15.19
N LEU A 295 -8.44 7.01 -14.16
CA LEU A 295 -9.45 5.97 -14.27
C LEU A 295 -10.81 6.61 -14.59
N THR A 296 -11.44 6.16 -15.66
CA THR A 296 -12.73 6.68 -16.11
C THR A 296 -13.89 5.83 -15.59
N LYS A 297 -15.08 6.45 -15.46
CA LYS A 297 -16.32 5.74 -15.14
C LYS A 297 -16.61 4.60 -16.11
N LEU A 298 -16.38 4.83 -17.40
CA LEU A 298 -16.60 3.83 -18.43
C LEU A 298 -15.67 2.62 -18.25
N GLU A 299 -14.43 2.82 -17.81
CA GLU A 299 -13.52 1.71 -17.47
C GLU A 299 -14.05 0.91 -16.28
N VAL A 300 -14.50 1.57 -15.21
CA VAL A 300 -15.07 0.88 -14.03
C VAL A 300 -16.30 0.05 -14.41
N ILE A 301 -17.23 0.62 -15.17
CA ILE A 301 -18.42 -0.09 -15.67
C ILE A 301 -18.02 -1.25 -16.60
N LYS A 302 -17.00 -1.06 -17.45
CA LYS A 302 -16.51 -2.13 -18.33
C LYS A 302 -15.94 -3.30 -17.54
N GLU A 303 -15.21 -3.05 -16.46
CA GLU A 303 -14.68 -4.13 -15.61
C GLU A 303 -15.79 -4.91 -14.91
N SER A 304 -16.78 -4.23 -14.30
CA SER A 304 -17.90 -4.93 -13.66
C SER A 304 -18.72 -5.74 -14.66
N ILE A 305 -19.01 -5.18 -15.85
CA ILE A 305 -19.71 -5.90 -16.93
C ILE A 305 -18.86 -7.07 -17.45
N LYS A 306 -17.54 -6.90 -17.59
CA LYS A 306 -16.62 -7.95 -18.03
C LYS A 306 -16.64 -9.12 -17.05
N ASN A 307 -16.58 -8.85 -15.75
CA ASN A 307 -16.65 -9.86 -14.71
C ASN A 307 -17.95 -10.67 -14.81
N LEU A 308 -19.10 -9.99 -14.85
CA LEU A 308 -20.42 -10.61 -15.00
C LEU A 308 -20.52 -11.45 -16.28
N LYS A 309 -20.12 -10.89 -17.44
CA LYS A 309 -20.18 -11.60 -18.73
C LYS A 309 -19.29 -12.83 -18.76
N SER A 310 -18.10 -12.76 -18.18
CA SER A 310 -17.17 -13.88 -18.12
C SER A 310 -17.75 -15.04 -17.31
N LEU A 311 -18.45 -14.74 -16.21
CA LEU A 311 -19.17 -15.75 -15.43
C LEU A 311 -20.33 -16.34 -16.22
N VAL A 312 -21.24 -15.52 -16.76
CA VAL A 312 -22.41 -16.00 -17.52
C VAL A 312 -22.02 -16.85 -18.73
N LYS A 313 -20.95 -16.49 -19.44
CA LYS A 313 -20.49 -17.26 -20.61
C LYS A 313 -19.99 -18.66 -20.25
N LYS A 314 -19.50 -18.85 -19.01
CA LYS A 314 -18.98 -20.15 -18.55
C LYS A 314 -19.86 -20.81 -17.47
N SER A 315 -20.93 -20.15 -17.02
CA SER A 315 -21.77 -20.56 -15.88
C SER A 315 -22.59 -21.81 -16.15
N GLU A 316 -22.95 -22.12 -17.42
CA GLU A 316 -23.68 -23.35 -17.77
C GLU A 316 -22.97 -24.64 -17.27
N SER A 317 -21.68 -24.58 -16.92
CA SER A 317 -20.94 -25.72 -16.33
C SER A 317 -20.21 -25.43 -15.01
N ILE A 318 -20.14 -24.19 -14.53
CA ILE A 318 -19.27 -23.79 -13.40
C ILE A 318 -20.07 -23.34 -12.17
N ILE A 319 -21.30 -22.85 -12.34
CA ILE A 319 -21.94 -22.04 -11.30
C ILE A 319 -23.39 -22.50 -11.09
N ASN A 320 -23.67 -23.19 -9.98
CA ASN A 320 -25.03 -23.47 -9.47
C ASN A 320 -25.67 -22.24 -8.78
N TYR A 321 -25.30 -21.03 -9.20
CA TYR A 321 -25.90 -19.80 -8.68
C TYR A 321 -27.04 -19.45 -9.62
N HIS A 322 -28.27 -19.45 -9.12
CA HIS A 322 -29.42 -19.05 -9.92
C HIS A 322 -29.38 -17.56 -10.32
N ASP A 323 -28.54 -16.75 -9.67
CA ASP A 323 -28.09 -15.43 -10.11
C ASP A 323 -26.75 -15.08 -9.38
N PRO A 324 -25.58 -15.04 -10.04
CA PRO A 324 -24.32 -14.79 -9.33
C PRO A 324 -24.19 -13.31 -8.95
N CYS A 325 -24.43 -13.00 -7.67
CA CYS A 325 -24.11 -11.68 -7.12
C CYS A 325 -22.60 -11.43 -7.17
N CYS A 326 -22.18 -10.42 -7.93
CA CYS A 326 -20.77 -10.09 -8.14
C CYS A 326 -20.52 -8.68 -7.63
N ILE A 327 -19.74 -8.57 -6.55
CA ILE A 327 -19.31 -7.28 -6.05
C ILE A 327 -17.89 -7.03 -6.54
N THR A 328 -17.72 -6.01 -7.37
CA THR A 328 -16.41 -5.64 -7.93
C THR A 328 -15.76 -4.58 -7.04
N ILE A 329 -14.59 -4.89 -6.50
CA ILE A 329 -13.77 -4.00 -5.68
C ILE A 329 -12.63 -3.50 -6.55
N ILE A 330 -12.71 -2.24 -6.97
CA ILE A 330 -11.60 -1.60 -7.70
C ILE A 330 -10.60 -1.07 -6.69
N VAL A 331 -9.38 -1.59 -6.70
CA VAL A 331 -8.26 -1.02 -5.94
C VAL A 331 -7.38 -0.27 -6.93
N THR A 332 -7.40 1.06 -6.87
CA THR A 332 -6.80 1.91 -7.90
C THR A 332 -5.82 2.91 -7.34
N THR A 333 -4.74 3.10 -8.08
CA THR A 333 -3.72 4.09 -7.80
C THR A 333 -3.74 5.22 -8.84
N ARG A 334 -4.52 5.04 -9.91
CA ARG A 334 -4.83 6.05 -10.91
C ARG A 334 -5.71 7.14 -10.31
N LYS A 335 -5.53 8.37 -10.79
CA LYS A 335 -6.43 9.49 -10.49
C LYS A 335 -7.87 9.14 -10.86
N TYR A 336 -8.81 9.63 -10.07
CA TYR A 336 -10.23 9.38 -10.25
C TYR A 336 -10.93 10.68 -10.64
N ASN A 337 -11.70 10.67 -11.74
CA ASN A 337 -12.24 11.89 -12.36
C ASN A 337 -13.77 11.88 -12.49
N PHE A 338 -14.50 11.18 -11.61
CA PHE A 338 -15.96 11.17 -11.64
C PHE A 338 -16.55 11.15 -10.22
N ASP A 339 -17.87 11.31 -10.12
CA ASP A 339 -18.57 11.27 -8.83
C ASP A 339 -18.82 9.81 -8.41
N TYR A 340 -18.45 9.48 -7.17
CA TYR A 340 -18.70 8.17 -6.56
C TYR A 340 -20.18 7.79 -6.52
N GLY A 341 -21.08 8.78 -6.42
CA GLY A 341 -22.54 8.54 -6.47
C GLY A 341 -23.01 7.95 -7.81
N GLN A 342 -22.18 7.97 -8.84
CA GLN A 342 -22.47 7.40 -10.15
C GLN A 342 -21.92 5.99 -10.36
N LEU A 343 -21.31 5.39 -9.34
CA LEU A 343 -20.86 4.00 -9.39
C LEU A 343 -22.07 3.06 -9.55
N PRO A 344 -21.90 1.93 -10.27
CA PRO A 344 -22.87 0.84 -10.21
C PRO A 344 -23.09 0.36 -8.78
N GLU A 345 -24.25 -0.26 -8.52
CA GLU A 345 -24.64 -0.76 -7.19
C GLU A 345 -23.55 -1.65 -6.59
N ASP A 346 -23.16 -2.70 -7.31
CA ASP A 346 -22.25 -3.74 -6.83
C ASP A 346 -20.78 -3.40 -7.10
N VAL A 347 -20.41 -2.11 -7.03
CA VAL A 347 -19.03 -1.65 -7.23
C VAL A 347 -18.55 -0.83 -6.04
N LEU A 348 -17.42 -1.24 -5.49
CA LEU A 348 -16.66 -0.51 -4.49
C LEU A 348 -15.35 0.01 -5.10
N VAL A 349 -14.90 1.18 -4.67
CA VAL A 349 -13.64 1.79 -5.12
C VAL A 349 -12.79 2.19 -3.93
N ILE A 350 -11.57 1.65 -3.88
CA ILE A 350 -10.50 2.01 -2.95
C ILE A 350 -9.45 2.75 -3.76
N ASP A 351 -9.21 4.01 -3.44
CA ASP A 351 -8.30 4.88 -4.16
C ASP A 351 -7.38 5.67 -3.22
N LYS A 352 -6.47 6.46 -3.79
CA LYS A 352 -5.49 7.23 -3.01
C LYS A 352 -6.11 8.10 -1.91
N THR A 353 -7.38 8.51 -2.03
CA THR A 353 -8.04 9.36 -1.04
C THR A 353 -8.46 8.60 0.22
N ASN A 354 -8.58 7.27 0.17
CA ASN A 354 -8.99 6.44 1.29
C ASN A 354 -7.97 5.34 1.67
N PHE A 355 -6.80 5.29 1.04
CA PHE A 355 -5.76 4.31 1.35
C PHE A 355 -5.34 4.27 2.82
N GLU A 356 -5.22 5.40 3.51
CA GLU A 356 -4.92 5.39 4.95
C GLU A 356 -5.99 4.64 5.74
N LYS A 357 -7.27 4.79 5.38
CA LYS A 357 -8.37 4.06 6.04
C LYS A 357 -8.37 2.58 5.71
N TYR A 358 -8.13 2.24 4.44
CA TYR A 358 -8.18 0.84 4.00
C TYR A 358 -6.92 0.07 4.44
N PHE A 359 -5.73 0.54 4.00
CA PHE A 359 -4.43 -0.10 4.22
C PHE A 359 -3.83 0.15 5.61
N GLY A 360 -4.37 1.12 6.35
CA GLY A 360 -3.70 1.66 7.55
C GLY A 360 -2.48 2.50 7.18
N ARG A 361 -2.04 3.38 8.07
CA ARG A 361 -0.87 4.27 7.83
C ARG A 361 0.39 3.56 7.33
N ILE A 362 0.72 2.40 7.89
CA ILE A 362 1.96 1.68 7.58
C ILE A 362 2.02 1.25 6.11
N PHE A 363 0.96 0.59 5.63
CA PHE A 363 0.93 0.10 4.27
C PHE A 363 0.52 1.20 3.30
N SER A 364 -0.32 2.16 3.74
CA SER A 364 -0.67 3.35 2.97
C SER A 364 0.55 4.20 2.65
N SER A 365 1.46 4.46 3.60
CA SER A 365 2.66 5.26 3.33
C SER A 365 3.52 4.62 2.26
N ARG A 366 3.64 3.29 2.28
CA ARG A 366 4.41 2.54 1.29
C ARG A 366 3.72 2.48 -0.05
N ALA A 367 2.42 2.23 -0.08
CA ALA A 367 1.60 2.33 -1.29
C ALA A 367 1.74 3.74 -1.88
N ALA A 368 1.47 4.79 -1.10
CA ALA A 368 1.58 6.18 -1.51
C ALA A 368 2.99 6.57 -2.01
N PHE A 369 4.06 5.99 -1.43
CA PHE A 369 5.43 6.25 -1.87
C PHE A 369 5.75 5.56 -3.20
N PHE A 370 5.40 4.27 -3.37
CA PHE A 370 5.53 3.58 -4.65
C PHE A 370 4.68 4.23 -5.76
N LEU A 371 3.62 4.93 -5.36
CA LEU A 371 2.61 5.47 -6.25
C LEU A 371 2.77 6.94 -6.58
N ASP A 372 3.79 7.57 -6.01
CA ASP A 372 3.96 9.02 -5.98
C ASP A 372 2.75 9.63 -5.26
N LYS A 373 3.02 10.56 -4.35
CA LYS A 373 1.99 11.43 -3.78
C LYS A 373 1.41 12.29 -4.92
N ASP A 374 0.89 13.46 -4.61
CA ASP A 374 0.74 14.50 -5.62
C ASP A 374 1.96 14.54 -6.58
N ILE A 375 1.79 14.87 -7.88
CA ILE A 375 2.90 14.75 -8.85
C ILE A 375 4.11 15.51 -8.29
N ASN A 376 5.26 14.85 -8.19
CA ASN A 376 6.47 15.53 -7.78
C ASN A 376 7.34 15.84 -9.00
N PRO A 377 7.34 17.09 -9.51
CA PRO A 377 8.07 17.43 -10.72
C PRO A 377 9.59 17.22 -10.58
N ASN A 378 10.12 17.05 -9.35
CA ASN A 378 11.53 16.78 -9.09
C ASN A 378 11.98 15.36 -9.45
N PHE A 379 11.08 14.38 -9.50
CA PHE A 379 11.47 13.00 -9.81
C PHE A 379 10.42 12.18 -10.57
N SER A 380 9.21 12.69 -10.80
CA SER A 380 8.23 12.03 -11.65
C SER A 380 8.76 11.86 -13.08
N GLU A 381 8.38 10.75 -13.73
CA GLU A 381 8.78 10.46 -15.11
C GLU A 381 8.14 11.43 -16.12
N LEU A 382 8.80 11.62 -17.27
CA LEU A 382 8.33 12.53 -18.34
C LEU A 382 6.91 12.21 -18.82
N ALA A 383 6.60 10.91 -18.99
CA ALA A 383 5.28 10.46 -19.40
C ALA A 383 4.20 10.86 -18.38
N LYS A 384 4.52 10.76 -17.09
CA LYS A 384 3.63 11.14 -15.99
C LYS A 384 3.40 12.65 -15.92
N ILE A 385 4.47 13.45 -16.06
CA ILE A 385 4.37 14.93 -16.13
C ILE A 385 3.48 15.35 -17.30
N LYS A 386 3.73 14.80 -18.49
CA LYS A 386 2.95 15.08 -19.71
C LYS A 386 1.47 14.76 -19.56
N ASN A 387 1.14 13.62 -18.96
CA ASN A 387 -0.25 13.15 -18.92
C ASN A 387 -1.08 13.80 -17.81
N ILE A 388 -0.44 14.27 -16.74
CA ILE A 388 -1.17 14.85 -15.61
C ILE A 388 -1.16 16.37 -15.67
N VAL A 389 -0.05 17.03 -16.03
CA VAL A 389 -0.01 18.49 -16.08
C VAL A 389 -0.74 18.98 -17.36
N PRO A 390 -1.75 19.87 -17.25
CA PRO A 390 -2.62 20.22 -18.34
C PRO A 390 -1.88 21.01 -19.42
N ASP A 391 -2.28 20.79 -20.67
CA ASP A 391 -1.77 21.50 -21.86
C ASP A 391 -0.25 21.35 -22.08
N ILE A 392 0.36 20.27 -21.57
CA ILE A 392 1.79 19.98 -21.68
C ILE A 392 2.06 18.91 -22.74
N GLY A 393 2.85 19.28 -23.75
CA GLY A 393 3.45 18.35 -24.70
C GLY A 393 4.79 17.78 -24.22
N GLU A 394 5.32 16.82 -24.96
CA GLU A 394 6.57 16.13 -24.65
C GLU A 394 7.77 17.07 -24.51
N VAL A 395 7.86 18.10 -25.37
CA VAL A 395 8.90 19.13 -25.30
C VAL A 395 8.86 19.89 -23.96
N THR A 396 7.68 20.27 -23.51
CA THR A 396 7.51 21.01 -22.25
C THR A 396 7.77 20.09 -21.04
N ALA A 397 7.35 18.82 -21.10
CA ALA A 397 7.70 17.84 -20.08
C ALA A 397 9.22 17.64 -19.96
N GLY A 398 9.95 17.58 -21.08
CA GLY A 398 11.41 17.54 -21.11
C GLY A 398 12.04 18.74 -20.42
N LYS A 399 11.59 19.96 -20.74
CA LYS A 399 12.03 21.20 -20.07
C LYS A 399 11.74 21.20 -18.57
N ILE A 400 10.63 20.59 -18.14
CA ILE A 400 10.33 20.44 -16.71
C ILE A 400 11.36 19.52 -16.04
N ALA A 401 11.74 18.41 -16.67
CA ALA A 401 12.78 17.55 -16.09
C ALA A 401 14.16 18.22 -16.06
N GLU A 402 14.51 19.00 -17.09
CA GLU A 402 15.81 19.69 -17.18
C GLU A 402 15.99 20.81 -16.13
N LYS A 403 14.90 21.48 -15.72
CA LYS A 403 14.95 22.64 -14.81
C LYS A 403 14.82 22.31 -13.31
N ARG A 404 14.90 21.02 -12.96
CA ARG A 404 14.92 20.58 -11.55
C ARG A 404 16.12 21.16 -10.79
N PRO A 405 16.04 21.33 -9.45
CA PRO A 405 14.88 21.09 -8.58
C PRO A 405 13.86 22.25 -8.61
N TYR A 406 12.69 21.98 -8.05
CA TYR A 406 11.59 22.90 -7.76
C TYR A 406 11.33 22.92 -6.26
N TYR A 407 11.28 24.12 -5.66
CA TYR A 407 11.14 24.27 -4.21
C TYR A 407 9.69 24.38 -3.74
N ASN A 408 8.81 24.90 -4.61
CA ASN A 408 7.41 25.10 -4.34
C ASN A 408 6.68 25.43 -5.65
N LEU A 409 5.35 25.60 -5.56
CA LEU A 409 4.51 25.91 -6.72
C LEU A 409 4.89 27.23 -7.41
N ASN A 410 5.31 28.27 -6.67
CA ASN A 410 5.69 29.54 -7.30
C ASN A 410 6.97 29.37 -8.14
N ASP A 411 8.00 28.74 -7.58
CA ASP A 411 9.25 28.45 -8.30
C ASP A 411 9.00 27.60 -9.56
N PHE A 412 8.10 26.62 -9.47
CA PHE A 412 7.68 25.83 -10.64
C PHE A 412 7.03 26.69 -11.73
N LEU A 413 6.08 27.56 -11.36
CA LEU A 413 5.37 28.42 -12.30
C LEU A 413 6.28 29.50 -12.90
N ASP A 414 7.20 30.06 -12.11
CA ASP A 414 8.18 31.06 -12.57
C ASP A 414 9.13 30.49 -13.62
N LYS A 415 9.57 29.24 -13.44
CA LYS A 415 10.39 28.51 -14.42
C LYS A 415 9.62 28.12 -15.68
N HIS A 416 8.29 28.08 -15.62
CA HIS A 416 7.41 27.61 -16.70
C HIS A 416 6.19 28.51 -16.89
N GLN A 417 6.41 29.75 -17.29
CA GLN A 417 5.38 30.79 -17.47
C GLN A 417 4.20 30.40 -18.39
N GLY A 418 4.35 29.36 -19.22
CA GLY A 418 3.26 28.80 -20.03
C GLY A 418 2.23 28.00 -19.22
N ILE A 419 2.56 27.56 -18.01
CA ILE A 419 1.67 26.82 -17.12
C ILE A 419 0.99 27.82 -16.18
N LYS A 420 -0.34 27.78 -16.10
CA LYS A 420 -1.12 28.67 -15.24
C LYS A 420 -1.61 27.93 -14.01
N ARG A 421 -1.49 28.55 -12.83
CA ARG A 421 -2.06 28.03 -11.57
C ARG A 421 -3.53 27.66 -11.73
N GLN A 422 -4.31 28.56 -12.32
CA GLN A 422 -5.74 28.33 -12.59
C GLN A 422 -6.00 27.00 -13.31
N LYS A 423 -5.15 26.59 -14.25
CA LYS A 423 -5.32 25.31 -14.98
C LYS A 423 -5.02 24.09 -14.11
N LEU A 424 -4.06 24.20 -13.19
CA LEU A 424 -3.79 23.15 -12.21
C LEU A 424 -4.98 23.01 -11.24
N ASP A 425 -5.50 24.15 -10.77
CA ASP A 425 -6.65 24.19 -9.85
C ASP A 425 -7.93 23.66 -10.52
N GLU A 426 -8.23 24.08 -11.76
CA GLU A 426 -9.36 23.58 -12.57
C GLU A 426 -9.28 22.06 -12.77
N ALA A 427 -8.08 21.51 -12.91
CA ALA A 427 -7.84 20.08 -13.07
C ALA A 427 -7.69 19.32 -11.74
N ASN A 428 -7.85 20.00 -10.60
CA ASN A 428 -7.64 19.46 -9.25
C ASN A 428 -6.26 18.77 -9.11
N ILE A 429 -5.22 19.40 -9.67
CA ILE A 429 -3.85 18.91 -9.62
C ILE A 429 -3.11 19.62 -8.51
N LYS A 430 -2.72 18.85 -7.51
CA LYS A 430 -1.72 19.26 -6.54
C LYS A 430 -0.36 18.71 -6.96
N LEU A 431 0.66 19.55 -6.82
CA LEU A 431 2.06 19.18 -7.02
C LEU A 431 2.72 19.02 -5.63
N ASP A 432 3.47 17.94 -5.46
CA ASP A 432 4.33 17.72 -4.29
C ASP A 432 5.72 18.28 -4.60
N PHE A 433 6.38 18.93 -3.64
CA PHE A 433 7.74 19.43 -3.81
C PHE A 433 8.71 18.79 -2.82
N PHE A 434 8.28 17.74 -2.10
CA PHE A 434 9.12 16.98 -1.20
C PHE A 434 10.45 16.55 -1.89
N PRO A 435 11.61 16.62 -1.23
CA PRO A 435 11.85 17.10 0.14
C PRO A 435 12.15 18.62 0.23
N PHE A 436 11.90 19.39 -0.82
CA PHE A 436 12.34 20.79 -0.92
C PHE A 436 11.37 21.78 -0.24
N ASP A 437 10.16 21.36 0.08
CA ASP A 437 9.10 22.16 0.72
C ASP A 437 8.92 21.88 2.24
N LEU A 438 9.94 21.28 2.88
CA LEU A 438 9.93 20.86 4.29
C LEU A 438 10.23 21.93 5.36
#